data_AF-A0A4Z1NSB1-F1
#
_entry.id   AF-A0A4Z1NSB1-F1
#
_cell.length_a   1.000
_cell.length_b   1.000
_cell.length_c   1.000
_cell.angle_alpha   90.00
_cell.angle_beta   90.00
_cell.angle_gamma   90.00
#
_symmetry.space_group_name_H-M   'P 1'
#
loop_
_entity.id
_entity.type
_entity.pdbx_description
1 polymer ?
#
loop_
_entity_poly.entity_id
_entity_poly.type
_entity_poly.pdbx_seq_one_letter_code
_entity_poly.pdbx_strand_id
1 'polypeptide(L)'
;MSQVWRPINTVYKHSLCIASAPSVPNSNLVIRPTRMSQESNESLRAKYSPRHQWYYKSFHQPDEVFVFKQFDKYGNAKVRKCAHTAFVDEEFENAKTRESIELRVFLFWPDSF
;
A
#
# COMPACT_ATOMS: atom_id res chain seq x y z
N MET A 1 7.78 7.27 6.37
CA MET A 1 7.18 5.99 6.79
C MET A 1 7.19 5.04 5.61
N SER A 2 7.78 3.87 5.82
CA SER A 2 7.76 2.74 4.89
C SER A 2 6.93 1.61 5.47
N GLN A 3 6.34 0.81 4.60
CA GLN A 3 5.69 -0.45 4.96
C GLN A 3 6.56 -1.61 4.49
N VAL A 4 6.61 -2.64 5.33
CA VAL A 4 7.18 -3.95 5.03
C VAL A 4 6.05 -4.95 5.14
N TRP A 5 5.80 -5.70 4.08
CA TRP A 5 4.66 -6.63 3.99
C TRP A 5 5.16 -8.03 3.66
N ARG A 6 4.95 -8.97 4.58
CA ARG A 6 5.37 -10.36 4.43
C ARG A 6 4.19 -11.31 4.58
N PRO A 7 3.95 -12.22 3.62
CA PRO A 7 2.96 -13.29 3.78
C PRO A 7 3.34 -14.26 4.91
N ILE A 8 2.34 -14.87 5.55
CA ILE A 8 2.54 -16.00 6.48
C ILE A 8 2.55 -17.33 5.71
N ASN A 9 1.70 -17.43 4.68
CA ASN A 9 1.56 -18.56 3.77
C ASN A 9 1.62 -18.07 2.31
N THR A 10 1.82 -18.96 1.35
CA THR A 10 1.71 -18.65 -0.08
C THR A 10 0.37 -17.98 -0.38
N VAL A 11 0.41 -16.86 -1.11
CA VAL A 11 -0.77 -16.04 -1.38
C VAL A 11 -1.44 -16.47 -2.67
N TYR A 12 -2.70 -16.92 -2.56
CA TYR A 12 -3.57 -17.24 -3.70
C TYR A 12 -4.70 -16.21 -3.82
N LYS A 13 -5.51 -16.08 -2.76
CA LYS A 13 -6.67 -15.19 -2.71
C LYS A 13 -6.27 -13.82 -2.14
N HIS A 14 -6.84 -12.76 -2.71
CA HIS A 14 -6.63 -11.38 -2.25
C HIS A 14 -5.16 -10.96 -2.25
N SER A 15 -4.45 -11.13 -3.37
CA SER A 15 -3.05 -10.69 -3.51
C SER A 15 -2.89 -9.19 -3.24
N LEU A 16 -1.77 -8.80 -2.63
CA LEU A 16 -1.45 -7.39 -2.42
C LEU A 16 -0.96 -6.83 -3.75
N CYS A 17 -1.61 -5.78 -4.24
CA CYS A 17 -1.14 -5.02 -5.38
C CYS A 17 -0.71 -3.62 -4.94
N ILE A 18 0.33 -3.12 -5.60
CA ILE A 18 0.98 -1.84 -5.34
C ILE A 18 0.98 -1.04 -6.63
N ALA A 19 0.50 0.19 -6.58
CA ALA A 19 0.52 1.08 -7.72
C ALA A 19 1.91 1.71 -7.88
N SER A 20 2.40 1.75 -9.12
CA SER A 20 3.57 2.54 -9.49
C SER A 20 3.30 4.02 -9.21
N ALA A 21 4.13 4.64 -8.36
CA ALA A 21 3.89 5.99 -7.89
C ALA A 21 3.78 7.05 -9.01
N PRO A 22 4.61 7.03 -10.08
CA PRO A 22 4.45 7.94 -11.22
C PRO A 22 3.10 7.83 -11.94
N SER A 23 2.45 6.66 -11.86
CA SER A 23 1.14 6.43 -12.51
C SER A 23 -0.03 7.01 -11.71
N VAL A 24 0.17 7.35 -10.44
CA VAL A 24 -0.85 7.89 -9.53
C VAL A 24 -0.55 9.35 -9.20
N PRO A 25 -1.02 10.32 -10.02
CA PRO A 25 -0.77 11.73 -9.75
C PRO A 25 -1.48 12.19 -8.46
N ASN A 26 -0.94 13.22 -7.81
CA ASN A 26 -1.56 13.79 -6.60
C ASN A 26 -3.02 14.23 -6.80
N SER A 27 -3.41 14.64 -8.01
CA SER A 27 -4.79 15.00 -8.37
C SER A 27 -5.76 13.81 -8.32
N ASN A 28 -5.25 12.57 -8.31
CA ASN A 28 -6.03 11.36 -8.11
C ASN A 28 -6.12 10.96 -6.64
N LEU A 29 -5.45 11.66 -5.72
CA LEU A 29 -5.53 11.38 -4.29
C LEU A 29 -6.60 12.28 -3.66
N VAL A 30 -7.53 11.66 -2.94
CA VAL A 30 -8.56 12.37 -2.18
C VAL A 30 -8.39 12.10 -0.70
N ILE A 31 -8.46 13.18 0.08
CA ILE A 31 -8.56 13.09 1.53
C ILE A 31 -9.94 12.55 1.86
N ARG A 32 -9.97 11.47 2.63
CA ARG A 32 -11.18 10.84 3.15
C ARG A 32 -11.07 10.86 4.68
N PRO A 33 -11.90 11.65 5.37
CA PRO A 33 -11.95 11.59 6.83
C PRO A 33 -12.38 10.18 7.22
N THR A 34 -11.58 9.57 8.07
CA THR A 34 -11.78 8.24 8.65
C THR A 34 -12.15 8.47 10.11
N ARG A 35 -13.44 8.33 10.41
CA ARG A 35 -13.93 8.46 11.79
C ARG A 35 -13.72 7.14 12.50
N MET A 36 -12.62 7.05 13.22
CA MET A 36 -12.33 5.95 14.13
C MET A 36 -12.16 6.60 15.50
N SER A 37 -13.22 6.62 16.32
CA SER A 37 -13.36 7.36 17.60
C SER A 37 -13.64 8.88 17.48
N GLN A 38 -13.58 9.60 18.61
CA GLN A 38 -13.83 11.06 18.70
C GLN A 38 -12.78 11.89 17.94
N GLU A 39 -11.68 11.27 17.51
CA GLU A 39 -10.66 11.92 16.70
C GLU A 39 -10.89 11.71 15.19
N SER A 40 -10.82 12.80 14.43
CA SER A 40 -10.83 12.73 12.97
C SER A 40 -9.43 12.40 12.45
N ASN A 41 -9.23 11.16 12.00
CA ASN A 41 -8.05 10.81 11.21
C ASN A 41 -8.34 11.03 9.72
N GLU A 42 -7.35 11.45 8.95
CA GLU A 42 -7.47 11.59 7.50
C GLU A 42 -6.70 10.47 6.79
N SER A 43 -7.37 9.73 5.90
CA SER A 43 -6.71 8.79 5.00
C SER A 43 -6.75 9.32 3.58
N LEU A 44 -5.69 9.06 2.81
CA LEU A 44 -5.69 9.33 1.37
C LEU A 44 -6.19 8.10 0.63
N ARG A 45 -7.16 8.29 -0.27
CA ARG A 45 -7.61 7.26 -1.20
C ARG A 45 -7.31 7.66 -2.63
N ALA A 46 -6.96 6.68 -3.46
CA ALA A 46 -6.81 6.89 -4.90
C ALA A 46 -8.19 6.83 -5.59
N LYS A 47 -8.49 7.81 -6.44
CA LYS A 47 -9.58 7.75 -7.42
C LYS A 47 -9.25 6.71 -8.47
N TYR A 48 -10.27 6.05 -9.04
CA TYR A 48 -10.08 5.20 -10.21
C TYR A 48 -9.46 6.00 -11.38
N SER A 49 -8.52 5.38 -12.08
CA SER A 49 -7.98 5.87 -13.34
C SER A 49 -7.42 4.68 -14.13
N PRO A 50 -7.76 4.52 -15.41
CA PRO A 50 -7.21 3.46 -16.25
C PRO A 50 -5.70 3.63 -16.51
N ARG A 51 -5.13 4.80 -16.17
CA ARG A 51 -3.69 5.07 -16.27
C ARG A 51 -2.89 4.55 -15.08
N HIS A 52 -3.54 4.12 -13.99
CA HIS A 52 -2.83 3.56 -12.84
C HIS A 52 -2.23 2.21 -13.23
N GLN A 53 -0.94 2.06 -13.00
CA GLN A 53 -0.22 0.80 -13.25
C GLN A 53 -0.05 0.06 -11.93
N TRP A 54 -0.73 -1.08 -11.82
CA TRP A 54 -0.74 -1.91 -10.62
C TRP A 54 0.13 -3.15 -10.82
N TYR A 55 0.93 -3.47 -9.82
CA TYR A 55 1.83 -4.61 -9.82
C TYR A 55 1.54 -5.49 -8.62
N TYR A 56 1.60 -6.79 -8.80
CA TYR A 56 1.51 -7.79 -7.74
C TYR A 56 2.44 -8.95 -8.07
N LYS A 57 2.74 -9.77 -7.07
CA LYS A 57 3.47 -11.02 -7.23
C LYS A 57 2.46 -12.16 -7.18
N SER A 58 2.36 -12.92 -8.28
CA SER A 58 1.58 -14.16 -8.27
C SER A 58 2.25 -15.18 -7.35
N PHE A 59 1.44 -15.88 -6.56
CA PHE A 59 1.90 -16.85 -5.56
C PHE A 59 2.98 -16.30 -4.62
N HIS A 60 2.79 -15.07 -4.10
CA HIS A 60 3.74 -14.42 -3.20
C HIS A 60 4.08 -15.33 -2.01
N GLN A 61 5.36 -15.62 -1.82
CA GLN A 61 5.83 -16.63 -0.85
C GLN A 61 6.17 -16.01 0.53
N PRO A 62 6.19 -16.80 1.63
CA PRO A 62 6.51 -16.30 2.97
C PRO A 62 7.94 -15.78 3.17
N ASP A 63 8.86 -16.14 2.28
CA ASP A 63 10.25 -15.69 2.21
C ASP A 63 10.45 -14.48 1.28
N GLU A 64 9.40 -14.07 0.56
CA GLU A 64 9.36 -12.85 -0.23
C GLU A 64 8.73 -11.71 0.58
N VAL A 65 9.27 -10.50 0.41
CA VAL A 65 8.83 -9.32 1.18
C VAL A 65 8.66 -8.13 0.25
N PHE A 66 7.52 -7.45 0.38
CA PHE A 66 7.36 -6.15 -0.23
C PHE A 66 7.81 -5.05 0.71
N VAL A 67 8.59 -4.11 0.18
CA VAL A 67 8.98 -2.89 0.88
C VAL A 67 8.63 -1.70 0.00
N PHE A 68 7.81 -0.79 0.52
CA PHE A 68 7.40 0.40 -0.22
C PHE A 68 7.17 1.59 0.70
N LYS A 69 7.36 2.79 0.17
CA LYS A 69 7.23 4.05 0.92
C LYS A 69 5.81 4.60 0.81
N GLN A 70 5.18 4.88 1.95
CA GLN A 70 3.83 5.44 1.98
C GLN A 70 3.78 6.93 2.31
N PHE A 71 4.77 7.42 3.04
CA PHE A 71 4.82 8.82 3.44
C PHE A 71 6.25 9.32 3.50
N ASP A 72 6.50 10.47 2.90
CA ASP A 72 7.73 11.24 3.05
C ASP A 72 7.40 12.72 3.27
N LYS A 73 7.87 13.27 4.39
CA LYS A 73 7.70 14.70 4.69
C LYS A 73 8.75 15.56 3.98
N TYR A 74 9.88 14.98 3.57
CA TYR A 74 10.93 15.74 2.91
C TYR A 74 10.45 16.19 1.51
N GLY A 75 10.41 17.50 1.29
CA GLY A 75 9.74 18.11 0.14
C GLY A 75 10.25 17.66 -1.23
N ASN A 76 11.53 17.28 -1.32
CA ASN A 76 12.18 16.88 -2.58
C ASN A 76 12.10 15.38 -2.88
N ALA A 77 11.35 14.59 -2.10
CA ALA A 77 11.20 13.16 -2.37
C ALA A 77 10.41 12.91 -3.67
N LYS A 78 11.01 12.21 -4.63
CA LYS A 78 10.39 11.84 -5.93
C LYS A 78 9.12 11.00 -5.77
N VAL A 79 9.05 10.18 -4.74
CA VAL A 79 7.89 9.34 -4.40
C VAL A 79 7.55 9.56 -2.94
N ARG A 80 6.36 10.13 -2.69
CA ARG A 80 5.92 10.47 -1.33
C ARG A 80 4.80 9.58 -0.82
N LYS A 81 4.09 8.90 -1.73
CA LYS A 81 2.88 8.13 -1.47
C LYS A 81 2.81 6.97 -2.45
N CYS A 82 2.32 5.83 -2.01
CA CYS A 82 2.18 4.64 -2.83
C CYS A 82 0.86 3.96 -2.48
N ALA A 83 -0.07 3.99 -3.43
CA ALA A 83 -1.36 3.33 -3.27
C ALA A 83 -1.17 1.82 -3.35
N HIS A 84 -1.86 1.08 -2.49
CA HIS A 84 -1.82 -0.37 -2.44
C HIS A 84 -3.21 -0.85 -2.00
N THR A 85 -3.63 -2.01 -2.49
CA THR A 85 -4.92 -2.64 -2.14
C THR A 85 -4.81 -4.15 -2.34
N ALA A 86 -5.85 -4.89 -1.98
CA ALA A 86 -6.07 -6.23 -2.51
C ALA A 86 -7.03 -6.16 -3.70
N PHE A 87 -7.01 -7.19 -4.54
CA PHE A 87 -7.98 -7.41 -5.62
C PHE A 87 -8.58 -8.82 -5.53
N VAL A 88 -9.74 -9.00 -6.16
CA VAL A 88 -10.38 -10.31 -6.29
C VAL A 88 -9.92 -10.92 -7.61
N ASP A 89 -9.53 -12.19 -7.55
CA ASP A 89 -9.23 -13.03 -8.69
C ASP A 89 -10.24 -14.18 -8.68
N GLU A 90 -11.07 -14.27 -9.73
CA GLU A 90 -12.14 -15.26 -9.83
C GLU A 90 -11.59 -16.69 -9.83
N GLU A 91 -10.37 -16.90 -10.36
CA GLU A 91 -9.71 -18.21 -10.36
C GLU A 91 -9.44 -18.72 -8.94
N PHE A 92 -9.16 -17.81 -8.00
CA PHE A 92 -8.75 -18.13 -6.63
C PHE A 92 -9.80 -17.75 -5.58
N GLU A 93 -11.05 -17.56 -5.97
CA GLU A 93 -12.11 -17.15 -5.05
C GLU A 93 -12.33 -18.16 -3.92
N ASN A 94 -12.18 -19.46 -4.21
CA ASN A 94 -12.31 -20.54 -3.22
C ASN A 94 -11.00 -20.91 -2.52
N ALA A 95 -9.89 -20.22 -2.84
CA ALA A 95 -8.61 -20.48 -2.21
C ALA A 95 -8.53 -19.88 -0.79
N LYS A 96 -7.52 -20.30 -0.02
CA LYS A 96 -7.29 -19.79 1.34
C LYS A 96 -7.04 -18.28 1.31
N THR A 97 -7.75 -17.54 2.17
CA THR A 97 -7.57 -16.09 2.35
C THR A 97 -6.14 -15.75 2.74
N ARG A 98 -5.55 -14.71 2.12
CA ARG A 98 -4.22 -14.18 2.46
C ARG A 98 -4.11 -13.84 3.94
N GLU A 99 -3.07 -14.37 4.57
CA GLU A 99 -2.60 -13.97 5.91
C GLU A 99 -1.22 -13.35 5.77
N SER A 100 -1.00 -12.20 6.41
CA SER A 100 0.25 -11.44 6.26
C SER A 100 0.51 -10.52 7.43
N ILE A 101 1.78 -10.19 7.64
CA ILE A 101 2.23 -9.23 8.64
C ILE A 101 2.62 -7.93 7.93
N GLU A 102 2.04 -6.81 8.37
CA GLU A 102 2.46 -5.46 8.00
C GLU A 102 3.29 -4.87 9.14
N LEU A 103 4.51 -4.42 8.83
CA LEU A 103 5.33 -3.62 9.72
C LEU A 103 5.45 -2.20 9.18
N ARG A 104 5.32 -1.21 10.06
CA ARG A 104 5.53 0.20 9.73
C ARG A 104 6.86 0.67 10.29
N VAL A 105 7.69 1.20 9.40
CA VAL A 105 9.02 1.70 9.74
C VAL A 105 9.03 3.21 9.62
N PHE A 106 9.38 3.87 10.71
CA PHE A 106 9.56 5.32 10.78
C PHE A 106 11.04 5.64 10.89
N LEU A 107 11.52 6.53 10.03
CA LEU A 107 12.87 7.04 10.04
C LEU A 107 12.81 8.53 10.36
N PHE A 108 13.57 8.94 11.37
CA PHE A 108 13.68 10.33 11.82
C PHE A 108 15.13 10.77 11.67
N TRP A 109 15.36 12.01 11.22
CA TRP A 109 16.69 12.61 11.11
C TRP A 109 16.75 13.90 11.94
N PRO A 110 17.91 14.36 12.45
CA PRO A 110 17.98 15.50 13.36
C PRO A 110 17.27 16.78 12.88
N ASP A 111 17.32 17.10 11.58
CA ASP A 111 16.65 18.29 11.00
C ASP A 111 15.14 18.10 10.76
N SER A 112 14.53 17.10 11.40
CA SER A 112 13.12 16.73 11.22
C SER A 112 12.20 17.30 12.31
N PHE A 113 12.64 18.24 13.14
CA PHE A 113 11.78 18.92 14.13
C PHE A 113 11.88 20.42 13.99
#